data_AF-A0A945X935-F1
#
_entry.id   AF-A0A945X935-F1
#
_cell.length_a   1.000
_cell.length_b   1.000
_cell.length_c   1.000
_cell.angle_alpha   90.00
_cell.angle_beta   90.00
_cell.angle_gamma   90.00
#
_symmetry.space_group_name_H-M   'P 1'
#
loop_
_entity.id
_entity.type
_entity.pdbx_description
1 polymer ?
#
loop_
_entity_poly.entity_id
_entity_poly.type
_entity_poly.pdbx_seq_one_letter_code
_entity_poly.pdbx_strand_id
1 'polypeptide(L)'
;MKYIHLVGICLFLTLSCNSQHQETKTVEKKHEYTNALVNETSPYLLQHAHNPVDWHPWNEQTLDKAKSEGKLLLISIGYSACHWCHVMEHESFEDAEVAKIMNDNFICIKVDREERPDIDQIYMTAVQLMNQRGGWPLNCVALPNGKPFWGGTYFRKEDWKKQILG
;
A
#
# COMPACT_ATOMS: atom_id res chain seq x y z
N MET A 1 31.44 43.54 -63.05
CA MET A 1 32.54 42.66 -62.64
C MET A 1 31.92 41.46 -61.93
N LYS A 2 31.99 40.26 -62.54
CA LYS A 2 31.54 38.92 -62.09
C LYS A 2 30.00 38.76 -61.94
N TYR A 3 29.26 38.11 -62.84
CA TYR A 3 29.12 36.64 -63.03
C TYR A 3 28.85 35.94 -61.68
N ILE A 4 27.78 35.16 -61.44
CA ILE A 4 27.47 33.89 -62.10
C ILE A 4 26.22 33.27 -61.41
N HIS A 5 25.29 32.70 -62.21
CA HIS A 5 24.49 31.48 -61.96
C HIS A 5 23.49 31.40 -60.78
N LEU A 6 22.36 30.68 -60.82
CA LEU A 6 21.70 29.79 -61.79
C LEU A 6 20.50 29.18 -61.03
N VAL A 7 19.32 29.16 -61.68
CA VAL A 7 18.26 28.13 -61.60
C VAL A 7 17.65 27.77 -60.24
N GLY A 8 16.32 27.69 -60.21
CA GLY A 8 15.64 26.91 -59.19
C GLY A 8 14.13 26.99 -59.24
N ILE A 9 13.53 26.21 -60.13
CA ILE A 9 12.09 25.90 -60.22
C ILE A 9 11.53 25.56 -58.82
N CYS A 10 10.58 26.35 -58.31
CA CYS A 10 9.80 25.99 -57.14
C CYS A 10 8.58 25.17 -57.57
N LEU A 11 8.78 23.86 -57.70
CA LEU A 11 7.72 22.86 -57.86
C LEU A 11 7.93 21.76 -56.81
N PHE A 12 7.33 21.91 -55.63
CA PHE A 12 7.23 20.87 -54.61
C PHE A 12 5.82 20.96 -54.01
N LEU A 13 4.87 20.20 -54.57
CA LEU A 13 4.45 18.87 -54.11
C LEU A 13 3.90 18.92 -52.68
N THR A 14 2.57 18.93 -52.61
CA THR A 14 1.74 18.74 -51.43
C THR A 14 2.07 17.38 -50.79
N LEU A 15 2.88 17.38 -49.74
CA LEU A 15 3.07 16.22 -48.87
C LEU A 15 1.88 16.13 -47.91
N SER A 16 0.96 15.24 -48.28
CA SER A 16 -0.06 14.68 -47.40
C SER A 16 0.63 14.00 -46.22
N CYS A 17 0.60 14.65 -45.04
CA CYS A 17 1.14 14.07 -43.82
C CYS A 17 0.13 13.04 -43.29
N ASN A 18 0.34 11.78 -43.68
CA ASN A 18 -0.40 10.63 -43.17
C ASN A 18 0.09 10.38 -41.73
N SER A 19 -0.67 10.84 -40.73
CA SER A 19 -0.37 10.58 -39.32
C SER A 19 -0.60 9.10 -39.02
N GLN A 20 0.49 8.34 -38.91
CA GLN A 20 0.45 7.00 -38.33
C GLN A 20 0.22 7.14 -36.83
N HIS A 21 -1.00 6.83 -36.40
CA HIS A 21 -1.35 6.69 -35.00
C HIS A 21 -0.65 5.44 -34.46
N GLN A 22 0.42 5.62 -33.68
CA GLN A 22 1.05 4.54 -32.93
C GLN A 22 0.19 4.21 -31.70
N GLU A 23 -0.50 3.07 -31.75
CA GLU A 23 -1.12 2.48 -30.57
C GLU A 23 -0.06 2.25 -29.50
N THR A 24 -0.18 2.97 -28.38
CA THR A 24 0.66 2.76 -27.21
C THR A 24 0.22 1.45 -26.56
N LYS A 25 0.96 0.37 -26.80
CA LYS A 25 0.78 -0.89 -26.08
C LYS A 25 1.14 -0.68 -24.61
N THR A 26 0.15 -0.50 -23.76
CA THR A 26 0.29 -0.54 -22.31
C THR A 26 0.73 -1.96 -21.94
N VAL A 27 1.96 -2.12 -21.45
CA VAL A 27 2.41 -3.39 -20.87
C VAL A 27 1.71 -3.52 -19.52
N GLU A 28 0.63 -4.32 -19.45
CA GLU A 28 0.00 -4.64 -18.18
C GLU A 28 0.99 -5.42 -17.30
N LYS A 29 1.42 -4.81 -16.20
CA LYS A 29 2.27 -5.45 -15.20
C LYS A 29 1.42 -6.47 -14.45
N LYS A 30 1.68 -7.76 -14.66
CA LYS A 30 0.98 -8.84 -13.94
C LYS A 30 1.48 -8.89 -12.50
N HIS A 31 0.57 -8.66 -11.54
CA HIS A 31 0.84 -8.80 -10.11
C HIS A 31 0.52 -10.22 -9.63
N GLU A 32 1.38 -10.81 -8.79
CA GLU A 32 1.19 -12.16 -8.23
C GLU A 32 0.10 -12.18 -7.15
N TYR A 33 0.06 -11.12 -6.33
CA TYR A 33 -0.93 -10.91 -5.29
C TYR A 33 -1.74 -9.66 -5.59
N THR A 34 -3.01 -9.67 -5.19
CA THR A 34 -3.87 -8.49 -5.19
C THR A 34 -4.88 -8.66 -4.05
N ASN A 35 -4.94 -7.69 -3.16
CA ASN A 35 -5.85 -7.68 -2.01
C ASN A 35 -6.90 -6.57 -2.15
N ALA A 36 -7.74 -6.38 -1.14
CA ALA A 36 -8.90 -5.49 -1.21
C ALA A 36 -8.52 -4.00 -1.41
N LEU A 37 -7.28 -3.61 -1.05
CA LEU A 37 -6.82 -2.22 -1.15
C LEU A 37 -6.73 -1.70 -2.59
N VAL A 38 -6.79 -2.57 -3.61
CA VAL A 38 -6.84 -2.15 -5.03
C VAL A 38 -8.06 -1.26 -5.35
N ASN A 39 -9.08 -1.27 -4.49
CA ASN A 39 -10.29 -0.47 -4.63
C ASN A 39 -10.26 0.84 -3.82
N GLU A 40 -9.18 1.11 -3.09
CA GLU A 40 -9.04 2.33 -2.28
C GLU A 40 -8.58 3.52 -3.13
N THR A 41 -8.79 4.73 -2.63
CA THR A 41 -8.33 5.96 -3.28
C THR A 41 -7.02 6.49 -2.71
N SER A 42 -6.69 6.13 -1.47
CA SER A 42 -5.43 6.53 -0.83
C SER A 42 -4.24 6.01 -1.64
N PRO A 43 -3.32 6.91 -2.08
CA PRO A 43 -2.06 6.48 -2.70
C PRO A 43 -1.23 5.59 -1.77
N TYR A 44 -1.28 5.84 -0.46
CA TYR A 44 -0.62 5.01 0.55
C TYR A 44 -1.19 3.59 0.58
N LEU A 45 -2.52 3.44 0.60
CA LEU A 45 -3.14 2.11 0.62
C LEU A 45 -2.93 1.36 -0.70
N LEU A 46 -3.04 2.05 -1.83
CA LEU A 46 -2.83 1.47 -3.16
C LEU A 46 -1.40 0.92 -3.34
N GLN A 47 -0.39 1.51 -2.71
CA GLN A 47 0.97 0.97 -2.70
C GLN A 47 1.03 -0.45 -2.13
N HIS A 48 0.18 -0.76 -1.16
CA HIS A 48 0.12 -2.07 -0.49
C HIS A 48 -0.84 -3.07 -1.16
N ALA A 49 -1.53 -2.67 -2.25
CA ALA A 49 -2.57 -3.47 -2.89
C ALA A 49 -2.08 -4.80 -3.47
N HIS A 50 -0.78 -4.91 -3.72
CA HIS A 50 -0.15 -6.10 -4.32
C HIS A 50 0.79 -6.85 -3.37
N ASN A 51 0.73 -6.54 -2.08
CA ASN A 51 1.45 -7.30 -1.07
C ASN A 51 0.80 -8.68 -0.87
N PRO A 52 1.58 -9.73 -0.54
CA PRO A 52 1.06 -11.06 -0.23
C PRO A 52 0.20 -11.10 1.04
N VAL A 53 0.36 -10.12 1.94
CA VAL A 53 -0.59 -9.94 3.05
C VAL A 53 -1.96 -9.60 2.45
N ASP A 54 -2.99 -10.32 2.88
CA ASP A 54 -4.39 -10.06 2.51
C ASP A 54 -4.89 -8.84 3.27
N TRP A 55 -4.45 -7.66 2.84
CA TRP A 55 -4.87 -6.40 3.44
C TRP A 55 -6.32 -6.06 3.11
N HIS A 56 -7.05 -5.70 4.15
CA HIS A 56 -8.38 -5.10 4.08
C HIS A 56 -8.30 -3.63 4.51
N PRO A 57 -9.12 -2.74 3.91
CA PRO A 57 -9.26 -1.38 4.42
C PRO A 57 -10.06 -1.37 5.72
N TRP A 58 -9.92 -0.29 6.49
CA TRP A 58 -10.77 -0.04 7.65
C TRP A 58 -12.18 0.38 7.21
N ASN A 59 -13.14 -0.55 7.29
CA ASN A 59 -14.55 -0.28 7.03
C ASN A 59 -15.46 -1.24 7.82
N GLU A 60 -16.77 -0.97 7.81
CA GLU A 60 -17.75 -1.78 8.53
C GLU A 60 -17.76 -3.25 8.08
N GLN A 61 -17.65 -3.51 6.77
CA GLN A 61 -17.61 -4.86 6.21
C GLN A 61 -16.44 -5.69 6.77
N THR A 62 -15.24 -5.11 6.82
CA THR A 62 -14.03 -5.75 7.37
C THR A 62 -14.17 -6.03 8.87
N LEU A 63 -14.72 -5.07 9.62
CA LEU A 63 -14.92 -5.23 11.06
C LEU A 63 -15.98 -6.28 11.38
N ASP A 64 -17.06 -6.34 10.60
CA ASP A 64 -18.11 -7.35 10.76
C ASP A 64 -17.65 -8.74 10.34
N LYS A 65 -16.81 -8.83 9.29
CA LYS A 65 -16.10 -10.08 8.94
C LYS A 65 -15.35 -10.62 10.16
N ALA A 66 -14.52 -9.79 10.81
CA ALA A 66 -13.76 -10.21 11.98
C ALA A 66 -14.65 -10.70 13.13
N LYS A 67 -15.75 -9.99 13.42
CA LYS A 67 -16.73 -10.43 14.43
C LYS A 67 -17.37 -11.77 14.06
N SER A 68 -17.78 -11.94 12.81
CA SER A 68 -18.44 -13.15 12.33
C SER A 68 -17.53 -14.38 12.35
N GLU A 69 -16.25 -14.19 12.03
CA GLU A 69 -15.24 -15.25 12.04
C GLU A 69 -14.64 -15.47 13.44
N GLY A 70 -14.92 -14.59 14.40
CA GLY A 70 -14.28 -14.61 15.72
C GLY A 70 -12.76 -14.39 15.65
N LYS A 71 -12.26 -13.78 14.57
CA LYS A 71 -10.83 -13.69 14.26
C LYS A 71 -10.25 -12.36 14.75
N LEU A 72 -9.03 -12.40 15.28
CA LEU A 72 -8.32 -11.21 15.74
C LEU A 72 -8.02 -10.25 14.57
N LEU A 73 -7.97 -8.97 14.89
CA LEU A 73 -7.55 -7.93 13.97
C LEU A 73 -6.06 -7.65 14.13
N LEU A 74 -5.34 -7.56 13.02
CA LEU A 74 -3.99 -6.99 12.98
C LEU A 74 -4.06 -5.69 12.19
N ILE A 75 -3.95 -4.57 12.89
CA ILE A 75 -4.16 -3.23 12.34
C ILE A 75 -2.80 -2.55 12.20
N SER A 76 -2.41 -2.24 10.97
CA SER A 76 -1.17 -1.54 10.64
C SER A 76 -1.46 -0.16 10.06
N ILE A 77 -1.11 0.89 10.82
CA ILE A 77 -1.37 2.29 10.49
C ILE A 77 -0.07 2.97 10.06
N GLY A 78 -0.14 3.72 8.94
CA GLY A 78 0.98 4.50 8.41
C GLY A 78 0.52 5.64 7.50
N TYR A 79 1.44 6.20 6.73
CA TYR A 79 1.24 7.32 5.79
C TYR A 79 2.36 7.36 4.75
N SER A 80 2.13 8.05 3.63
CA SER A 80 3.06 8.07 2.47
C SER A 80 4.46 8.61 2.76
N ALA A 81 4.63 9.54 3.71
CA ALA A 81 5.95 10.11 4.04
C ALA A 81 6.70 9.35 5.17
N CYS A 82 6.13 8.25 5.67
CA CYS A 82 6.68 7.50 6.81
C CYS A 82 7.84 6.59 6.41
N HIS A 83 9.09 6.97 6.71
CA HIS A 83 10.26 6.16 6.37
C HIS A 83 10.17 4.71 6.90
N TRP A 84 9.91 4.52 8.19
CA TRP A 84 9.87 3.19 8.80
C TRP A 84 8.69 2.33 8.34
N CYS A 85 7.62 2.94 7.82
CA CYS A 85 6.50 2.20 7.25
C CYS A 85 6.93 1.49 5.96
N HIS A 86 7.73 2.16 5.12
CA HIS A 86 8.30 1.58 3.89
C HIS A 86 9.33 0.51 4.21
N VAL A 87 10.18 0.74 5.22
CA VAL A 87 11.18 -0.25 5.65
C VAL A 87 10.48 -1.53 6.12
N MET A 88 9.47 -1.40 6.99
CA MET A 88 8.75 -2.57 7.51
C MET A 88 7.91 -3.27 6.43
N GLU A 89 7.33 -2.52 5.50
CA GLU A 89 6.68 -3.09 4.32
C GLU A 89 7.64 -3.99 3.55
N HIS A 90 8.78 -3.45 3.13
CA HIS A 90 9.74 -4.16 2.31
C HIS A 90 10.34 -5.37 3.03
N GLU A 91 10.67 -5.23 4.33
CA GLU A 91 11.25 -6.31 5.11
C GLU A 91 10.25 -7.41 5.47
N SER A 92 8.97 -7.08 5.64
CA SER A 92 7.98 -7.97 6.29
C SER A 92 6.70 -8.16 5.50
N PHE A 93 6.05 -7.09 5.04
CA PHE A 93 4.72 -7.20 4.41
C PHE A 93 4.76 -7.67 2.94
N GLU A 94 5.91 -7.51 2.27
CA GLU A 94 6.19 -8.08 0.95
C GLU A 94 6.65 -9.55 1.01
N ASP A 95 6.97 -10.07 2.20
CA ASP A 95 7.48 -11.43 2.37
C ASP A 95 6.36 -12.46 2.49
N ALA A 96 6.36 -13.46 1.60
CA ALA A 96 5.30 -14.46 1.53
C ALA A 96 5.18 -15.34 2.80
N GLU A 97 6.28 -15.60 3.50
CA GLU A 97 6.26 -16.41 4.74
C GLU A 97 5.59 -15.62 5.87
N VAL A 98 6.00 -14.36 6.07
CA VAL A 98 5.37 -13.46 7.04
C VAL A 98 3.91 -13.24 6.71
N ALA A 99 3.58 -12.99 5.44
CA ALA A 99 2.21 -12.79 4.98
C ALA A 99 1.35 -14.02 5.25
N LYS A 100 1.87 -15.22 5.03
CA LYS A 100 1.14 -16.46 5.36
C LYS A 100 0.78 -16.51 6.84
N ILE A 101 1.74 -16.24 7.74
CA ILE A 101 1.50 -16.21 9.18
C ILE A 101 0.42 -15.18 9.52
N MET A 102 0.52 -13.98 8.95
CA MET A 102 -0.45 -12.91 9.17
C MET A 102 -1.86 -13.32 8.68
N ASN A 103 -1.97 -13.84 7.47
CA ASN A 103 -3.24 -14.21 6.84
C ASN A 103 -3.91 -15.41 7.53
N ASP A 104 -3.14 -16.39 8.01
CA ASP A 104 -3.68 -17.54 8.73
C ASP A 104 -4.31 -17.11 10.07
N ASN A 105 -3.71 -16.15 10.78
CA ASN A 105 -4.05 -15.84 12.17
C ASN A 105 -4.92 -14.59 12.36
N PHE A 106 -4.92 -13.65 11.42
CA PHE A 106 -5.60 -12.36 11.58
C PHE A 106 -6.49 -11.99 10.40
N ILE A 107 -7.39 -11.03 10.63
CA ILE A 107 -7.87 -10.12 9.59
C ILE A 107 -6.90 -8.94 9.58
N CYS A 108 -6.10 -8.84 8.51
CA CYS A 108 -5.08 -7.81 8.38
C CYS A 108 -5.70 -6.53 7.83
N ILE A 109 -5.61 -5.44 8.59
CA ILE A 109 -6.18 -4.14 8.22
C ILE A 109 -5.06 -3.14 7.99
N LYS A 110 -5.06 -2.48 6.84
CA LYS A 110 -4.17 -1.36 6.54
C LYS A 110 -4.94 -0.05 6.69
N VAL A 111 -4.35 0.91 7.39
CA VAL A 111 -4.96 2.23 7.61
C VAL A 111 -3.99 3.32 7.18
N ASP A 112 -4.50 4.25 6.39
CA ASP A 112 -3.85 5.54 6.14
C ASP A 112 -4.30 6.54 7.21
N ARG A 113 -3.37 7.01 8.03
CA ARG A 113 -3.69 8.03 9.04
C ARG A 113 -4.04 9.39 8.44
N GLU A 114 -3.62 9.67 7.20
CA GLU A 114 -3.91 10.95 6.55
C GLU A 114 -5.40 11.01 6.16
N GLU A 115 -5.99 9.87 5.82
CA GLU A 115 -7.44 9.74 5.59
C GLU A 115 -8.24 9.42 6.87
N ARG A 116 -7.65 8.67 7.81
CA ARG A 116 -8.30 8.22 9.06
C ARG A 116 -7.53 8.62 10.33
N PRO A 117 -7.36 9.92 10.60
CA PRO A 117 -6.67 10.39 11.81
C PRO A 117 -7.43 10.03 13.09
N ASP A 118 -8.74 9.81 13.01
CA ASP A 118 -9.59 9.33 14.10
C ASP A 118 -9.18 7.93 14.57
N ILE A 119 -8.93 7.03 13.62
CA ILE A 119 -8.49 5.66 13.91
C ILE A 119 -7.04 5.65 14.40
N ASP A 120 -6.17 6.43 13.76
CA ASP A 120 -4.78 6.62 14.18
C ASP A 120 -4.71 7.04 15.66
N GLN A 121 -5.49 8.05 16.06
CA GLN A 121 -5.47 8.56 17.43
C GLN A 121 -5.90 7.51 18.45
N ILE A 122 -6.92 6.70 18.16
CA ILE A 122 -7.40 5.65 19.07
C ILE A 122 -6.31 4.63 19.34
N TYR A 123 -5.69 4.10 18.27
CA TYR A 123 -4.68 3.06 18.41
C TYR A 123 -3.33 3.60 18.90
N MET A 124 -2.98 4.85 18.54
CA MET A 124 -1.79 5.52 19.08
C MET A 124 -1.92 5.70 20.59
N THR A 125 -3.09 6.15 21.06
CA THR A 125 -3.37 6.29 22.50
C THR A 125 -3.24 4.95 23.20
N ALA A 126 -3.81 3.87 22.63
CA ALA A 126 -3.69 2.54 23.21
C ALA A 126 -2.23 2.08 23.35
N VAL A 127 -1.41 2.25 22.32
CA VAL A 127 0.01 1.86 22.35
C VAL A 127 0.81 2.72 23.32
N GLN A 128 0.54 4.02 23.40
CA GLN A 128 1.17 4.90 24.39
C GLN A 128 0.81 4.49 25.83
N LEU A 129 -0.44 4.08 26.09
CA LEU A 129 -0.85 3.59 27.40
C LEU A 129 -0.20 2.23 27.76
N MET A 130 -0.04 1.34 26.78
CA MET A 130 0.59 0.03 26.98
C MET A 130 2.11 0.12 27.18
N ASN A 131 2.78 0.96 26.39
CA ASN A 131 4.24 0.92 26.23
C ASN A 131 4.97 2.22 26.64
N GLN A 132 4.24 3.27 27.03
CA GLN A 132 4.76 4.62 27.31
C GLN A 132 5.49 5.30 26.13
N ARG A 133 5.34 4.75 24.92
CA ARG A 133 5.91 5.26 23.67
C ARG A 133 4.97 5.00 22.51
N GLY A 134 5.07 5.79 21.46
CA GLY A 134 4.27 5.66 20.25
C GLY A 134 5.04 6.15 19.02
N GLY A 135 4.55 5.81 17.84
CA GLY A 135 5.17 6.16 16.56
C GLY A 135 4.64 5.30 15.42
N TRP A 136 5.15 5.55 14.22
CA TRP A 136 4.75 4.82 13.00
C TRP A 136 5.94 4.05 12.41
N PRO A 137 5.72 2.88 11.76
CA PRO A 137 4.42 2.22 11.56
C PRO A 137 3.83 1.79 12.90
N LEU A 138 2.53 1.99 13.08
CA LEU A 138 1.83 1.65 14.30
C LEU A 138 1.10 0.33 14.07
N ASN A 139 1.50 -0.72 14.78
CA ASN A 139 0.94 -2.05 14.63
C ASN A 139 0.20 -2.44 15.92
N CYS A 140 -1.08 -2.79 15.82
CA CYS A 140 -1.91 -3.19 16.96
C CYS A 140 -2.60 -4.53 16.68
N VAL A 141 -2.69 -5.38 17.70
CA VAL A 141 -3.59 -6.54 17.69
C VAL A 141 -4.80 -6.20 18.54
N ALA A 142 -5.99 -6.40 17.96
CA ALA A 142 -7.25 -6.10 18.60
C ALA A 142 -8.21 -7.30 18.55
N LEU A 143 -9.09 -7.35 19.54
CA LEU A 143 -10.21 -8.29 19.56
C LEU A 143 -11.14 -8.06 18.36
N PRO A 144 -12.00 -9.03 18.00
CA PRO A 144 -12.95 -8.87 16.89
C PRO A 144 -13.88 -7.64 17.02
N ASN A 145 -14.07 -7.14 18.24
CA ASN A 145 -14.84 -5.92 18.51
C ASN A 145 -14.02 -4.61 18.39
N GLY A 146 -12.78 -4.68 17.90
CA GLY A 146 -11.89 -3.53 17.68
C GLY A 146 -11.07 -3.11 18.90
N LYS A 147 -11.28 -3.68 20.10
CA LYS A 147 -10.54 -3.27 21.30
C LYS A 147 -9.08 -3.78 21.26
N PRO A 148 -8.07 -2.90 21.27
CA PRO A 148 -6.66 -3.30 21.26
C PRO A 148 -6.26 -3.93 22.59
N PHE A 149 -5.41 -4.96 22.53
CA PHE A 149 -4.79 -5.57 23.72
C PHE A 149 -3.28 -5.72 23.61
N TRP A 150 -2.73 -5.51 22.41
CA TRP A 150 -1.29 -5.47 22.18
C TRP A 150 -1.00 -4.43 21.09
N GLY A 151 0.17 -3.80 21.14
CA GLY A 151 0.66 -3.00 20.03
C GLY A 151 2.11 -2.60 20.17
N GLY A 152 2.68 -2.12 19.08
CA GLY A 152 4.07 -1.72 18.96
C GLY A 152 4.28 -0.84 17.73
N THR A 153 5.53 -0.46 17.49
CA THR A 153 5.89 0.42 16.37
C THR A 153 6.58 -0.39 15.27
N TYR A 154 7.79 0.02 14.89
CA TYR A 154 8.63 -0.72 13.97
C TYR A 154 9.17 -2.01 14.61
N PHE A 155 9.14 -3.09 13.83
CA PHE A 155 9.81 -4.34 14.14
C PHE A 155 10.60 -4.80 12.91
N ARG A 156 11.82 -5.31 13.12
CA ARG A 156 12.54 -6.06 12.09
C ARG A 156 11.80 -7.37 11.80
N LYS A 157 11.92 -7.91 10.59
CA LYS A 157 11.23 -9.13 10.14
C LYS A 157 11.17 -10.25 11.18
N GLU A 158 12.32 -10.68 11.71
CA GLU A 158 12.37 -11.81 12.66
C GLU A 158 11.74 -11.49 14.01
N ASP A 159 11.80 -10.24 14.44
CA ASP A 159 11.13 -9.81 15.68
C ASP A 159 9.63 -9.69 15.46
N TRP A 160 9.19 -9.22 14.29
CA TRP A 160 7.79 -9.17 13.89
C TRP A 160 7.16 -10.56 13.89
N LYS A 161 7.81 -11.55 13.27
CA LYS A 161 7.36 -12.96 13.30
C LYS A 161 7.16 -13.48 14.73
N LYS A 162 8.11 -13.20 15.64
CA LYS A 162 7.99 -13.57 17.06
C LYS A 162 6.77 -12.91 17.71
N GLN A 163 6.54 -11.62 17.47
CA GLN A 163 5.41 -10.91 18.08
C GLN A 163 4.05 -11.51 17.66
N ILE A 164 3.91 -11.95 16.41
CA ILE A 164 2.63 -12.42 15.87
C ILE A 164 2.40 -13.94 15.97
N LEU A 165 3.44 -14.72 16.32
CA LEU A 165 3.34 -16.16 16.55
C LEU A 165 3.07 -16.52 18.02
N GLY A 166 3.40 -15.64 18.97
CA GLY A 166 3.33 -15.91 20.41
C GLY A 166 4.62 -16.50 20.95
#